data_AF-A0A8X6UFH3-F1
#
_entry.id   AF-A0A8X6UFH3-F1
#
_cell.length_a   1.000
_cell.length_b   1.000
_cell.length_c   1.000
_cell.angle_alpha   90.00
_cell.angle_beta   90.00
_cell.angle_gamma   90.00
#
_symmetry.space_group_name_H-M   'P 1'
#
loop_
_entity.id
_entity.type
_entity.pdbx_description
1 polymer ?
#
loop_
_entity_poly.entity_id
_entity_poly.type
_entity_poly.pdbx_seq_one_letter_code
_entity_poly.pdbx_strand_id
1 'polypeptide(L)'
;MMGEFTKYLQLFYIFPFRVGVCVPSTCSREDLYNISNMVTKRFFPANVTVPRCEIKEELVIENYQIPMFCVIAILTTLVICGTATDILLNHSGQISKSEPVVRGYSTKCILSFSVLSNWKVLMDLESGSDTLCILHGIRFFSMCWIIFGHTYYHLNFNVLKYLQITIELTAQFAFNSITNASLLVDNFFFISGLLFIYIAVDISNKTGKIPNPFYFVVHRIW
;
A
#
# COMPACT_ATOMS: atom_id res chain seq x y z
N MET A 1 -25.11 10.37 -26.46
CA MET A 1 -25.15 9.58 -25.22
C MET A 1 -25.28 8.07 -25.48
N MET A 2 -26.23 7.61 -26.32
CA MET A 2 -26.34 6.17 -26.65
C MET A 2 -25.10 5.57 -27.36
N GLY A 3 -24.46 6.29 -28.29
CA GLY A 3 -23.34 5.73 -29.06
C GLY A 3 -22.10 5.40 -28.22
N GLU A 4 -21.78 6.22 -27.22
CA GLU A 4 -20.68 5.97 -26.28
C GLU A 4 -20.98 4.76 -25.38
N PHE A 5 -22.21 4.63 -24.92
CA PHE A 5 -22.62 3.51 -24.05
C PHE A 5 -22.46 2.15 -24.73
N THR A 6 -22.84 2.05 -26.01
CA THR A 6 -22.72 0.81 -26.79
C THR A 6 -21.27 0.32 -26.91
N LYS A 7 -20.29 1.24 -26.96
CA LYS A 7 -18.86 0.92 -27.06
C LYS A 7 -18.33 0.17 -25.84
N TYR A 8 -18.93 0.41 -24.67
CA TYR A 8 -18.48 -0.14 -23.38
C TYR A 8 -19.36 -1.28 -22.85
N LEU A 9 -20.39 -1.71 -23.60
CA LEU A 9 -21.34 -2.77 -23.19
C LEU A 9 -20.64 -4.05 -22.71
N GLN A 10 -19.59 -4.48 -23.41
CA GLN A 10 -18.81 -5.67 -23.06
C GLN A 10 -18.13 -5.56 -21.68
N LEU A 11 -17.73 -4.36 -21.26
CA LEU A 11 -17.07 -4.15 -19.97
C LEU A 11 -18.04 -4.21 -18.81
N PHE A 12 -19.32 -3.93 -19.02
CA PHE A 12 -20.35 -4.05 -17.99
C PHE A 12 -20.66 -5.49 -17.59
N TYR A 13 -20.18 -6.48 -18.35
CA TYR A 13 -20.18 -7.88 -17.92
C TYR A 13 -19.18 -8.14 -16.78
N ILE A 14 -18.05 -7.42 -16.78
CA ILE A 14 -16.98 -7.55 -15.78
C ILE A 14 -17.19 -6.56 -14.62
N PHE A 15 -17.49 -5.30 -14.95
CA PHE A 15 -17.70 -4.22 -14.00
C PHE A 15 -19.17 -3.77 -14.03
N PRO A 16 -20.03 -4.25 -13.12
CA PRO A 16 -21.44 -3.90 -13.14
C PRO A 16 -21.61 -2.39 -13.04
N PHE A 17 -22.40 -1.83 -13.96
CA PHE A 17 -22.70 -0.41 -13.98
C PHE A 17 -23.43 0.01 -12.69
N ARG A 18 -22.87 0.98 -11.97
CA ARG A 18 -23.46 1.52 -10.73
C ARG A 18 -23.86 2.98 -10.91
N VAL A 19 -25.08 3.29 -10.50
CA VAL A 19 -25.62 4.66 -10.44
C VAL A 19 -26.05 4.94 -9.00
N GLY A 20 -25.62 6.09 -8.49
CA GLY A 20 -26.14 6.64 -7.24
C GLY A 20 -27.23 7.66 -7.54
N VAL A 21 -28.38 7.55 -6.87
CA VAL A 21 -29.47 8.52 -6.94
C VAL A 21 -29.79 8.95 -5.52
N CYS A 22 -29.99 10.25 -5.31
CA CYS A 22 -30.53 10.75 -4.06
C CYS A 22 -32.06 10.69 -4.11
N VAL A 23 -32.66 9.99 -3.15
CA VAL A 23 -34.12 9.86 -3.01
C VAL A 23 -34.57 10.34 -1.63
N PRO A 24 -35.86 10.70 -1.46
CA PRO A 24 -36.39 11.06 -0.14
C PRO A 24 -36.19 9.95 0.89
N SER A 25 -36.00 10.33 2.15
CA SER A 25 -35.75 9.39 3.27
C SER A 25 -36.92 8.45 3.56
N THR A 26 -38.12 8.75 3.07
CA THR A 26 -39.32 7.90 3.20
C THR A 26 -39.32 6.69 2.27
N CYS A 27 -38.40 6.64 1.29
CA CYS A 27 -38.32 5.56 0.32
C CYS A 27 -37.60 4.34 0.93
N SER A 28 -38.22 3.17 0.89
CA SER A 28 -37.59 1.93 1.34
C SER A 28 -36.70 1.31 0.24
N ARG A 29 -35.83 0.36 0.64
CA ARG A 29 -35.00 -0.39 -0.33
C ARG A 29 -35.86 -1.15 -1.35
N GLU A 30 -37.01 -1.64 -0.94
CA GLU A 30 -37.95 -2.37 -1.79
C GLU A 30 -38.61 -1.44 -2.83
N ASP A 31 -38.97 -0.22 -2.43
CA ASP A 31 -39.50 0.79 -3.34
C ASP A 31 -38.47 1.15 -4.42
N LEU A 32 -37.20 1.32 -4.01
CA LEU A 32 -36.10 1.57 -4.94
C LEU A 32 -35.89 0.40 -5.92
N TYR A 33 -35.98 -0.84 -5.44
CA TYR A 33 -35.87 -2.02 -6.30
C TYR A 33 -37.00 -2.05 -7.33
N ASN A 34 -38.25 -1.85 -6.88
CA ASN A 34 -39.43 -1.89 -7.73
C ASN A 34 -39.42 -0.77 -8.78
N ILE A 35 -39.16 0.47 -8.37
CA ILE A 35 -39.04 1.62 -9.28
C ILE A 35 -37.93 1.37 -10.31
N SER A 36 -36.76 0.93 -9.86
CA SER A 36 -35.62 0.70 -10.76
C SER A 36 -35.90 -0.45 -11.73
N ASN A 37 -36.55 -1.52 -11.27
CA ASN A 37 -36.92 -2.66 -12.11
C ASN A 37 -38.00 -2.28 -13.14
N MET A 38 -38.96 -1.42 -12.77
CA MET A 38 -39.96 -0.89 -13.72
C MET A 38 -39.31 -0.02 -14.80
N VAL A 39 -38.45 0.91 -14.43
CA VAL A 39 -37.72 1.77 -15.37
C VAL A 39 -36.84 0.93 -16.29
N THR A 40 -36.05 0.01 -15.73
CA THR A 40 -35.16 -0.83 -16.52
C THR A 40 -35.96 -1.72 -17.47
N LYS A 41 -36.94 -2.51 -17.02
CA LYS A 41 -37.78 -3.35 -17.92
C LYS A 41 -38.42 -2.56 -19.07
N ARG A 42 -38.72 -1.27 -18.88
CA ARG A 42 -39.30 -0.42 -19.91
C ARG A 42 -38.29 0.06 -20.96
N PHE A 43 -37.06 0.38 -20.56
CA PHE A 43 -36.04 0.96 -21.45
C PHE A 43 -34.98 -0.04 -21.91
N PHE A 44 -34.54 -0.97 -21.04
CA PHE A 44 -33.49 -1.96 -21.30
C PHE A 44 -33.69 -3.24 -20.47
N PRO A 45 -33.70 -4.45 -21.04
CA PRO A 45 -33.83 -5.69 -20.27
C PRO A 45 -32.53 -6.01 -19.49
N ALA A 46 -32.32 -5.36 -18.35
CA ALA A 46 -31.18 -5.60 -17.46
C ALA A 46 -31.63 -5.99 -16.05
N ASN A 47 -30.83 -6.84 -15.39
CA ASN A 47 -31.07 -7.22 -14.00
C ASN A 47 -30.56 -6.12 -13.07
N VAL A 48 -31.44 -5.58 -12.21
CA VAL A 48 -31.10 -4.48 -11.29
C VAL A 48 -30.98 -5.04 -9.88
N THR A 49 -30.01 -4.54 -9.13
CA THR A 49 -29.88 -4.80 -7.69
C THR A 49 -29.67 -3.48 -6.96
N VAL A 50 -30.17 -3.37 -5.72
CA VAL A 50 -29.96 -2.22 -4.85
C VAL A 50 -29.05 -2.66 -3.70
N PRO A 51 -27.72 -2.66 -3.90
CA PRO A 51 -26.79 -3.25 -2.94
C PRO A 51 -26.55 -2.37 -1.71
N ARG A 52 -26.70 -1.04 -1.84
CA ARG A 52 -26.35 -0.09 -0.79
C ARG A 52 -27.27 1.13 -0.82
N CYS A 53 -27.85 1.44 0.33
CA CYS A 53 -28.59 2.66 0.59
C CYS A 53 -27.84 3.38 1.70
N GLU A 54 -27.21 4.51 1.39
CA GLU A 54 -26.54 5.31 2.41
C GLU A 54 -27.55 6.32 2.95
N ILE A 55 -27.97 6.12 4.19
CA ILE A 55 -28.72 7.12 4.95
C ILE A 55 -27.70 7.84 5.82
N LYS A 56 -27.99 9.08 6.24
CA LYS A 56 -27.18 9.78 7.24
C LYS A 56 -27.33 9.06 8.58
N GLU A 57 -26.63 7.95 8.75
CA GLU A 57 -26.58 7.15 9.97
C GLU A 57 -25.43 7.64 10.85
N GLU A 58 -25.60 7.51 12.16
CA GLU A 58 -24.51 7.74 13.11
C GLU A 58 -23.42 6.69 12.88
N LEU A 59 -22.16 7.09 13.07
CA LEU A 59 -20.99 6.24 12.84
C LEU A 59 -21.04 5.01 13.74
N VAL A 60 -21.45 3.86 13.20
CA VAL A 60 -21.42 2.56 13.90
C VAL A 60 -20.06 1.93 13.68
N ILE A 61 -19.27 1.77 14.74
CA ILE A 61 -17.97 1.10 14.67
C ILE A 61 -18.22 -0.38 14.44
N GLU A 62 -17.81 -0.89 13.28
CA GLU A 62 -17.94 -2.29 12.96
C GLU A 62 -16.94 -3.13 13.78
N ASN A 63 -17.31 -4.37 14.11
CA ASN A 63 -16.51 -5.24 14.99
C ASN A 63 -15.06 -5.45 14.50
N TYR A 64 -14.80 -5.38 13.18
CA TYR A 64 -13.45 -5.50 12.62
C TYR A 64 -12.60 -4.23 12.76
N GLN A 65 -13.22 -3.06 12.95
CA GLN A 65 -12.49 -1.79 13.09
C GLN A 65 -11.89 -1.65 14.49
N ILE A 66 -12.55 -2.21 15.50
CA ILE A 66 -12.11 -2.20 16.90
C ILE A 66 -10.66 -2.73 17.06
N PRO A 67 -10.31 -3.95 16.63
CA PRO A 67 -8.94 -4.46 16.79
C PRO A 67 -7.91 -3.63 16.01
N MET A 68 -8.27 -3.07 14.85
CA MET A 68 -7.38 -2.20 14.08
C MET A 68 -7.05 -0.92 14.85
N PHE A 69 -8.06 -0.26 15.44
CA PHE A 69 -7.84 0.92 16.27
C PHE A 69 -7.02 0.60 17.51
N CYS A 70 -7.23 -0.56 18.16
CA CYS A 70 -6.42 -0.98 19.30
C CYS A 70 -4.94 -1.14 18.92
N VAL A 71 -4.63 -1.82 17.81
CA VAL A 71 -3.25 -2.01 17.35
C VAL A 71 -2.59 -0.67 17.03
N ILE A 72 -3.29 0.22 16.33
CA ILE A 72 -2.78 1.56 16.01
C ILE A 72 -2.55 2.38 17.29
N ALA A 73 -3.47 2.33 18.25
CA ALA A 73 -3.34 3.01 19.55
C ALA A 73 -2.12 2.50 20.34
N ILE A 74 -1.87 1.19 20.35
CA ILE A 74 -0.70 0.60 21.01
C ILE A 74 0.59 1.06 20.34
N LEU A 75 0.67 0.95 19.00
CA LEU A 75 1.86 1.36 18.25
C LEU A 75 2.15 2.86 18.40
N THR A 76 1.13 3.70 18.30
CA THR A 76 1.28 5.16 18.49
C THR A 76 1.72 5.50 19.91
N THR A 77 1.21 4.81 20.93
CA THR A 77 1.65 4.99 22.32
C THR A 77 3.11 4.59 22.49
N LEU A 78 3.55 3.45 21.94
CA LEU A 78 4.95 3.03 21.98
C LEU A 78 5.87 4.04 21.29
N VAL A 79 5.46 4.58 20.15
CA VAL A 79 6.19 5.61 19.42
C VAL A 79 6.30 6.92 20.23
N ILE A 80 5.21 7.36 20.86
CA ILE A 80 5.21 8.56 21.71
C ILE A 80 6.15 8.36 22.91
N CYS A 81 6.04 7.23 23.61
CA CYS A 81 6.90 6.90 24.74
C CYS A 81 8.38 6.81 24.34
N GLY A 82 8.67 6.14 23.21
CA GLY A 82 10.02 6.02 22.65
C GLY A 82 10.62 7.38 22.32
N THR A 83 9.86 8.21 21.61
CA THR A 83 10.28 9.55 21.19
C THR A 83 10.45 10.49 22.38
N ALA A 84 9.55 10.47 23.36
CA ALA A 84 9.67 11.25 24.59
C ALA A 84 10.92 10.85 25.39
N THR A 85 11.18 9.55 25.53
CA THR A 85 12.37 9.03 26.21
C THR A 85 13.64 9.49 25.49
N ASP A 86 13.66 9.47 24.16
CA ASP A 86 14.78 9.95 23.35
C ASP A 86 15.04 11.45 23.56
N ILE A 87 13.99 12.28 23.52
CA ILE A 87 14.08 13.73 23.76
C ILE A 87 14.61 14.03 25.17
N LEU A 88 14.08 13.36 26.20
CA LEU A 88 14.49 13.57 27.60
C LEU A 88 15.98 13.23 27.80
N LEU A 89 16.45 12.14 27.19
CA LEU A 89 17.85 11.73 27.27
C LEU A 89 18.76 12.66 26.46
N ASN A 90 18.29 13.14 25.31
CA ASN A 90 19.02 14.11 24.50
C ASN A 90 19.18 15.45 25.21
N HIS A 91 18.10 15.95 25.84
CA HIS A 91 18.10 17.20 26.61
C HIS A 91 18.96 17.10 27.88
N SER A 92 19.03 15.92 28.50
CA SER A 92 19.88 15.67 29.68
C SER A 92 21.37 15.57 29.33
N GLY A 93 21.76 15.74 28.06
CA GLY A 93 23.17 15.68 27.61
C GLY A 93 23.77 14.27 27.66
N GLN A 94 22.98 13.23 27.94
CA GLN A 94 23.47 11.85 28.08
C GLN A 94 23.72 11.15 26.75
N ILE A 95 23.29 11.71 25.61
CA ILE A 95 23.46 11.10 24.28
C ILE A 95 24.80 11.48 23.61
N SER A 96 25.43 12.61 23.99
CA SER A 96 26.65 13.10 23.31
C SER A 96 27.95 12.44 23.76
N LYS A 97 27.93 11.59 24.79
CA LYS A 97 29.09 10.78 25.17
C LYS A 97 28.78 9.32 24.91
N SER A 98 29.54 8.74 24.00
CA SER A 98 29.68 7.32 23.71
C SER A 98 30.18 6.52 24.91
N GLU A 99 29.46 6.56 26.02
CA GLU A 99 29.63 5.62 27.13
C GLU A 99 28.31 4.87 27.37
N PRO A 100 28.36 3.55 27.57
CA PRO A 100 27.19 2.74 27.84
C PRO A 100 26.73 3.04 29.27
N VAL A 101 25.98 4.14 29.46
CA VAL A 101 25.12 4.27 30.63
C VAL A 101 24.29 2.98 30.67
N VAL A 102 24.38 2.24 31.78
CA VAL A 102 23.77 0.91 31.96
C VAL A 102 22.26 1.00 31.72
N ARG A 103 21.86 0.92 30.46
CA ARG A 103 20.48 0.99 30.01
C ARG A 103 19.88 -0.37 30.31
N GLY A 104 18.86 -0.38 31.16
CA GLY A 104 18.02 -1.56 31.33
C GLY A 104 17.48 -2.03 29.98
N TYR A 105 17.23 -3.33 29.85
CA TYR A 105 16.65 -3.91 28.64
C TYR A 105 15.39 -3.16 28.19
N SER A 106 14.53 -2.77 29.16
CA SER A 106 13.30 -2.00 28.90
C SER A 106 13.56 -0.64 28.24
N THR A 107 14.61 0.08 28.63
CA THR A 107 14.93 1.38 28.03
C THR A 107 15.45 1.23 26.60
N LYS A 108 16.18 0.15 26.29
CA LYS A 108 16.59 -0.16 24.92
C LYS A 108 15.36 -0.49 24.05
N CYS A 109 14.46 -1.34 24.54
CA CYS A 109 13.24 -1.71 23.82
C CYS A 109 12.36 -0.49 23.51
N ILE A 110 12.16 0.41 24.47
CA ILE A 110 11.35 1.62 24.27
C ILE A 110 12.03 2.57 23.27
N LEU A 111 13.35 2.72 23.32
CA LEU A 111 14.08 3.58 22.39
C LEU A 111 14.02 3.08 20.94
N SER A 112 13.89 1.76 20.72
CA SER A 112 13.72 1.17 19.38
C SER A 112 12.47 1.70 18.66
N PHE A 113 11.48 2.23 19.39
CA PHE A 113 10.28 2.85 18.82
C PHE A 113 10.41 4.38 18.64
N SER A 114 11.55 5.00 19.00
CA SER A 114 11.75 6.44 18.81
C SER A 114 11.80 6.80 17.33
N VAL A 115 10.94 7.73 16.92
CA VAL A 115 10.96 8.25 15.54
C VAL A 115 12.23 9.04 15.29
N LEU A 116 12.74 9.81 16.25
CA LEU A 116 13.91 10.66 16.03
C LEU A 116 15.18 9.83 15.79
N SER A 117 15.41 8.81 16.62
CA SER A 117 16.54 7.90 16.44
C SER A 117 16.44 7.10 15.13
N ASN A 118 15.27 6.52 14.86
CA ASN A 118 15.06 5.76 13.62
C ASN A 118 15.13 6.64 12.37
N TRP A 119 14.65 7.89 12.44
CA TRP A 119 14.70 8.84 11.34
C TRP A 119 16.12 9.26 11.00
N LYS A 120 16.98 9.49 12.01
CA LYS A 120 18.40 9.78 11.78
C LYS A 120 19.10 8.64 11.05
N VAL A 121 18.82 7.39 11.43
CA VAL A 121 19.35 6.21 10.75
C VAL A 121 18.75 6.05 9.34
N LEU A 122 17.45 6.31 9.18
CA LEU A 122 16.76 6.18 7.90
C LEU A 122 17.19 7.24 6.89
N MET A 123 17.49 8.46 7.36
CA MET A 123 17.99 9.58 6.56
C MET A 123 19.52 9.63 6.52
N ASP A 124 20.20 8.65 7.10
CA ASP A 124 21.63 8.53 6.93
C ASP A 124 21.94 8.17 5.48
N LEU A 125 22.62 9.10 4.81
CA LEU A 125 23.00 8.99 3.41
C LEU A 125 24.46 8.49 3.28
N GLU A 126 25.16 8.23 4.39
CA GLU A 126 26.47 7.58 4.37
C GLU A 126 26.32 6.11 3.95
N SER A 127 26.32 5.88 2.64
CA SER A 127 26.48 4.56 2.07
C SER A 127 27.98 4.24 2.03
N GLY A 128 28.42 3.21 2.76
CA GLY A 128 29.80 2.73 2.68
C GLY A 128 30.23 2.42 1.23
N SER A 129 31.52 2.53 0.92
CA SER A 129 32.07 2.44 -0.44
C SER A 129 31.75 1.13 -1.19
N ASP A 130 31.20 0.13 -0.52
CA ASP A 130 30.82 -1.19 -1.06
C ASP A 130 29.33 -1.32 -1.46
N THR A 131 28.53 -0.25 -1.36
CA THR A 131 27.11 -0.34 -1.75
C THR A 131 26.89 -0.07 -3.23
N LEU A 132 26.11 -0.93 -3.90
CA LEU A 132 25.69 -0.75 -5.29
C LEU A 132 24.65 0.39 -5.40
N CYS A 133 25.12 1.64 -5.49
CA CYS A 133 24.27 2.85 -5.54
C CYS A 133 23.16 2.79 -6.60
N ILE A 134 23.43 2.16 -7.75
CA ILE A 134 22.44 2.01 -8.83
C ILE A 134 21.20 1.21 -8.39
N LEU A 135 21.34 0.26 -7.45
CA LEU A 135 20.22 -0.53 -6.93
C LEU A 135 19.26 0.32 -6.10
N HIS A 136 19.75 1.36 -5.42
CA HIS A 136 18.88 2.30 -4.72
C HIS A 136 18.01 3.08 -5.69
N GLY A 137 18.57 3.52 -6.82
CA GLY A 137 17.81 4.18 -7.90
C GLY A 137 16.73 3.26 -8.49
N ILE A 138 17.09 2.02 -8.84
CA ILE A 138 16.12 1.05 -9.38
C ILE A 138 14.99 0.78 -8.38
N ARG A 139 15.30 0.61 -7.09
CA ARG A 139 14.29 0.44 -6.03
C ARG A 139 13.36 1.64 -5.92
N PHE A 140 13.90 2.86 -5.92
CA PHE A 140 13.12 4.08 -5.86
C PHE A 140 12.13 4.19 -7.03
N PHE A 141 12.61 4.04 -8.27
CA PHE A 141 11.73 4.09 -9.45
C PHE A 141 10.71 2.95 -9.46
N SER A 142 11.08 1.76 -9.01
CA SER A 142 10.16 0.62 -8.88
C SER A 142 9.06 0.90 -7.84
N MET A 143 9.39 1.51 -6.69
CA MET A 143 8.40 1.90 -5.67
C MET A 143 7.44 2.97 -6.19
N CYS A 144 7.96 4.03 -6.82
CA CYS A 144 7.13 5.09 -7.40
C CYS A 144 6.13 4.52 -8.41
N TRP A 145 6.58 3.61 -9.27
CA TRP A 145 5.73 2.99 -10.27
C TRP A 145 4.69 2.03 -9.65
N ILE A 146 5.05 1.23 -8.62
CA ILE A 146 4.08 0.44 -7.84
C ILE A 146 2.98 1.32 -7.24
N ILE A 147 3.37 2.45 -6.62
CA ILE A 147 2.41 3.40 -6.01
C ILE A 147 1.45 3.93 -7.08
N PHE A 148 1.95 4.31 -8.25
CA PHE A 148 1.10 4.71 -9.37
C PHE A 148 0.16 3.57 -9.80
N GLY A 149 0.68 2.35 -9.98
CA GLY A 149 -0.11 1.17 -10.32
C GLY A 149 -1.28 0.97 -9.35
N HIS A 150 -1.01 0.88 -8.05
CA HIS A 150 -2.05 0.70 -7.05
C HIS A 150 -3.07 1.85 -7.03
N THR A 151 -2.62 3.09 -7.20
CA THR A 151 -3.51 4.26 -7.24
C THR A 151 -4.57 4.12 -8.35
N TYR A 152 -4.18 3.63 -9.53
CA TYR A 152 -5.09 3.45 -10.65
C TYR A 152 -5.88 2.14 -10.60
N TYR A 153 -5.31 1.04 -10.06
CA TYR A 153 -6.02 -0.23 -9.90
C TYR A 153 -7.13 -0.17 -8.85
N HIS A 154 -6.97 0.64 -7.80
CA HIS A 154 -7.98 0.79 -6.75
C HIS A 154 -9.12 1.76 -7.13
N LEU A 155 -9.11 2.32 -8.35
CA LEU A 155 -10.26 3.07 -8.85
C LEU A 155 -11.49 2.17 -8.94
N ASN A 156 -12.63 2.71 -8.54
CA ASN A 156 -13.89 1.98 -8.62
C ASN A 156 -14.42 1.97 -10.05
N PHE A 157 -14.03 0.97 -10.84
CA PHE A 157 -14.44 0.81 -12.24
C PHE A 157 -15.94 0.59 -12.45
N ASN A 158 -16.71 0.35 -11.38
CA ASN A 158 -18.17 0.30 -11.47
C ASN A 158 -18.79 1.68 -11.73
N VAL A 159 -18.03 2.75 -11.49
CA VAL A 159 -18.43 4.13 -11.83
C VAL A 159 -17.98 4.40 -13.26
N LEU A 160 -18.96 4.66 -14.14
CA LEU A 160 -18.72 4.84 -15.58
C LEU A 160 -17.66 5.89 -15.91
N LYS A 161 -17.65 7.01 -15.19
CA LYS A 161 -16.66 8.07 -15.39
C LYS A 161 -15.23 7.57 -15.18
N TYR A 162 -14.99 6.76 -14.14
CA TYR A 162 -13.66 6.21 -13.88
C TYR A 162 -13.30 5.16 -14.93
N LEU A 163 -14.24 4.30 -15.31
CA LEU A 163 -14.03 3.33 -16.38
C LEU A 163 -13.65 4.01 -17.71
N GLN A 164 -14.36 5.06 -18.10
CA GLN A 164 -14.07 5.82 -19.32
C GLN A 164 -12.68 6.46 -19.29
N ILE A 165 -12.35 7.16 -18.20
CA ILE A 165 -11.03 7.76 -17.99
C ILE A 165 -9.94 6.69 -18.08
N THR A 166 -10.13 5.54 -17.42
CA THR A 166 -9.15 4.46 -17.47
C THR A 166 -8.94 3.93 -18.88
N ILE A 167 -10.01 3.73 -19.67
CA ILE A 167 -9.88 3.22 -21.04
C ILE A 167 -9.13 4.22 -21.93
N GLU A 168 -9.47 5.50 -21.84
CA GLU A 168 -8.79 6.56 -22.58
C GLU A 168 -7.30 6.65 -22.20
N LEU A 169 -7.00 6.51 -20.90
CA LEU A 169 -5.62 6.47 -20.42
C LEU A 169 -4.89 5.22 -20.91
N THR A 170 -5.51 4.03 -20.84
CA THR A 170 -4.88 2.76 -21.31
C THR A 170 -4.55 2.76 -22.80
N ALA A 171 -5.24 3.57 -23.61
CA ALA A 171 -4.89 3.74 -25.02
C ALA A 171 -3.54 4.45 -25.22
N GLN A 172 -3.03 5.15 -24.20
CA GLN A 172 -1.74 5.82 -24.25
C GLN A 172 -0.61 4.84 -23.90
N PHE A 173 0.45 4.87 -24.72
CA PHE A 173 1.62 4.01 -24.51
C PHE A 173 2.24 4.17 -23.12
N ALA A 174 2.36 5.40 -22.61
CA ALA A 174 2.94 5.67 -21.29
C ALA A 174 2.13 5.03 -20.15
N PHE A 175 0.80 5.00 -20.28
CA PHE A 175 -0.07 4.42 -19.25
C PHE A 175 -0.08 2.90 -19.32
N ASN A 176 0.22 2.30 -20.48
CA ASN A 176 0.38 0.85 -20.60
C ASN A 176 1.51 0.31 -19.69
N SER A 177 2.49 1.16 -19.38
CA SER A 177 3.51 0.87 -18.36
C SER A 177 2.87 0.67 -16.98
N ILE A 178 1.92 1.52 -16.61
CA ILE A 178 1.22 1.51 -15.31
C ILE A 178 0.26 0.32 -15.21
N THR A 179 -0.44 -0.02 -16.30
CA THR A 179 -1.34 -1.20 -16.35
C THR A 179 -0.59 -2.53 -16.34
N ASN A 180 0.73 -2.51 -16.50
CA ASN A 180 1.59 -3.68 -16.35
C ASN A 180 2.48 -3.56 -15.10
N ALA A 181 2.08 -2.75 -14.12
CA ALA A 181 2.85 -2.57 -12.88
C ALA A 181 3.11 -3.88 -12.11
N SER A 182 2.33 -4.94 -12.35
CA SER A 182 2.60 -6.28 -11.80
C SER A 182 3.96 -6.84 -12.22
N LEU A 183 4.49 -6.48 -13.39
CA LEU A 183 5.82 -6.89 -13.85
C LEU A 183 6.94 -6.27 -12.99
N LEU A 184 6.67 -5.24 -12.20
CA LEU A 184 7.67 -4.65 -11.28
C LEU A 184 8.02 -5.60 -10.14
N VAL A 185 7.15 -6.55 -9.80
CA VAL A 185 7.47 -7.59 -8.81
C VAL A 185 8.71 -8.37 -9.25
N ASP A 186 8.88 -8.58 -10.56
CA ASP A 186 10.06 -9.25 -11.13
C ASP A 186 11.34 -8.43 -10.93
N ASN A 187 11.26 -7.09 -10.94
CA ASN A 187 12.42 -6.24 -10.63
C ASN A 187 12.89 -6.44 -9.18
N PHE A 188 11.96 -6.59 -8.22
CA PHE A 188 12.33 -6.85 -6.83
C PHE A 188 12.95 -8.24 -6.66
N PHE A 189 12.44 -9.25 -7.38
CA PHE A 189 13.07 -10.58 -7.42
C PHE A 189 14.47 -10.53 -8.03
N PHE A 190 14.64 -9.83 -9.15
CA PHE A 190 15.93 -9.63 -9.81
C PHE A 190 16.96 -8.96 -8.89
N ILE A 191 16.60 -7.84 -8.26
CA ILE A 191 17.48 -7.12 -7.33
C ILE A 191 17.85 -8.00 -6.13
N SER A 192 16.88 -8.79 -5.64
CA SER A 192 17.12 -9.70 -4.50
C SER A 192 18.11 -10.80 -4.86
N GLY A 193 17.95 -11.43 -6.03
CA GLY A 193 18.86 -12.44 -6.56
C GLY A 193 20.24 -11.89 -6.91
N LEU A 194 20.32 -10.70 -7.53
CA LEU A 194 21.58 -10.05 -7.84
C LEU A 194 22.39 -9.77 -6.56
N LEU A 195 21.76 -9.19 -5.54
CA LEU A 195 22.44 -8.92 -4.27
C LEU A 195 22.83 -10.23 -3.56
N PHE A 196 22.04 -11.28 -3.72
CA PHE A 196 22.37 -12.60 -3.17
C PHE A 196 23.66 -13.15 -3.79
N ILE A 197 23.78 -13.14 -5.12
CA ILE A 197 24.98 -13.60 -5.81
C ILE A 197 26.17 -12.70 -5.48
N TYR A 198 25.97 -11.38 -5.46
CA TYR A 198 27.03 -10.42 -5.14
C TYR A 198 27.67 -10.70 -3.77
N ILE A 199 26.84 -10.90 -2.73
CA ILE A 199 27.36 -11.22 -1.39
C ILE A 199 27.94 -12.64 -1.34
N ALA A 200 27.33 -13.61 -2.02
CA ALA A 200 27.86 -14.97 -2.07
C ALA A 200 29.27 -15.03 -2.70
N VAL A 201 29.51 -14.26 -3.75
CA VAL A 201 30.83 -14.13 -4.39
C VAL A 201 31.82 -13.43 -3.47
N ASP A 202 31.43 -12.36 -2.78
CA ASP A 202 32.30 -11.68 -1.80
C ASP A 202 32.72 -12.62 -0.65
N ILE A 203 31.78 -13.38 -0.10
CA ILE A 203 32.07 -14.39 0.94
C ILE A 203 32.97 -15.49 0.38
N SER A 204 32.72 -15.97 -0.84
CA SER A 204 33.54 -16.98 -1.48
C SER A 204 34.97 -16.50 -1.71
N ASN A 205 35.16 -15.25 -2.12
CA ASN A 205 36.49 -14.64 -2.29
C ASN A 205 37.24 -14.52 -0.96
N LYS A 206 36.54 -14.25 0.15
CA LYS A 206 37.13 -14.12 1.50
C LYS A 206 37.41 -15.46 2.18
N THR A 207 36.55 -16.47 1.99
CA THR A 207 36.59 -17.74 2.73
C THR A 207 37.02 -18.94 1.90
N GLY A 208 37.07 -18.81 0.58
CA GLY A 208 37.35 -19.90 -0.36
C GLY A 208 36.23 -20.94 -0.45
N LYS A 209 35.07 -20.71 0.20
CA LYS A 209 33.94 -21.64 0.26
C LYS A 209 32.68 -20.96 -0.25
N ILE A 210 31.90 -21.69 -1.04
CA ILE A 210 30.58 -21.23 -1.48
C ILE A 210 29.63 -21.33 -0.28
N PRO A 211 28.98 -20.24 0.15
CA PRO A 211 28.03 -20.27 1.25
C PRO A 211 26.81 -21.13 0.87
N ASN A 212 26.28 -21.89 1.83
CA ASN A 212 25.08 -22.70 1.60
C ASN A 212 23.90 -21.78 1.22
N PRO A 213 23.30 -21.95 0.02
CA PRO A 213 22.22 -21.09 -0.44
C PRO A 213 21.03 -21.05 0.52
N PHE A 214 20.69 -22.18 1.13
CA PHE A 214 19.56 -22.27 2.07
C PHE A 214 19.78 -21.44 3.32
N TYR A 215 20.97 -21.53 3.93
CA TYR A 215 21.31 -20.75 5.12
C TYR A 215 21.24 -19.25 4.82
N PHE A 216 21.74 -18.85 3.66
CA PHE A 216 21.81 -17.45 3.27
C PHE A 216 20.43 -16.88 2.89
N VAL A 217 19.56 -17.68 2.28
CA VAL A 217 18.15 -17.30 2.02
C VAL A 217 17.39 -17.12 3.34
N VAL A 218 17.55 -18.04 4.30
CA VAL A 218 16.87 -17.96 5.60
C VAL A 218 17.33 -16.73 6.40
N HIS A 219 18.63 -16.48 6.49
CA HIS A 219 19.19 -15.29 7.16
C HIS A 219 18.80 -13.96 6.50
N ARG A 220 18.25 -13.99 5.28
CA ARG A 220 17.85 -12.76 4.57
C ARG A 220 16.34 -12.55 4.53
N ILE A 221 15.55 -13.60 4.69
CA ILE A 221 14.08 -13.53 4.80
C ILE A 221 13.65 -13.27 6.25
N TRP A 222 14.45 -13.68 7.23
CA TRP A 222 14.26 -13.47 8.67
C TRP A 222 15.38 -12.61 9.26
#